data_AF-A0A540WQW9-F1
#
_entry.id   AF-A0A540WQW9-F1
#
_cell.length_a   1.000
_cell.length_b   1.000
_cell.length_c   1.000
_cell.angle_alpha   90.00
_cell.angle_beta   90.00
_cell.angle_gamma   90.00
#
_symmetry.space_group_name_H-M   'P 1'
#
loop_
_entity.id
_entity.type
_entity.pdbx_description
1 polymer ?
#
loop_
_entity_poly.entity_id
_entity_poly.type
_entity_poly.pdbx_seq_one_letter_code
_entity_poly.pdbx_strand_id
1 'polypeptide(L)'
;MEVMAGVRDFILTHAEELPDRWADILKVVGRWPAEVGAPVLEAMLKRASAIRSRDEAGLAWRAARELLVHVLLGVKYGKRQLTEELARARQVYQSLEPEDPIRRVAWLFAYDPKSPDVAQLEWHEEASQYSQLRRMALQPLLGGRDVVGGLSRLLHEVPAPVLLGFALGEIGDDAIEAGLLGLELAAGEARRDLVGGFIAAKNNVAGASWLTQVLKTLVCSGREDEAAWAASHLIPGHVLWDVLDTVGDGLVEMYWCRLPHLYSDLTEDERLRAIRHLVAAQRPALALEVLSKWNRKSDALPPSPLVLDVLERSMRSSDILEVIGDGGSVGYRISCALALLAQPENEDLVRVIRVEAFFLPLLDHFGGAPRLFRALGETPALFAEAVSMAYHYADVEVEDNEQQRSLSRLRRQAGDLILRKWQGIPGETATSPGDRDELVERWCRDVAAELRVKELQDMAWSELACVLARGQSADGIWPCGPARRFLEEGVHPSFGRYLFRAKRELRGAVRRSPLDGGTQERDLANGFRKDADALREKGFSHAAAVAQALAERYEFEAEHEDSETAEFLDP
;
A
#
# COMPACT_ATOMS: atom_id res chain seq x y z
N MET A 1 10.81 -45.19 1.24
CA MET A 1 10.96 -45.60 -0.17
C MET A 1 9.74 -46.35 -0.69
N GLU A 2 9.16 -47.32 0.04
CA GLU A 2 7.94 -48.05 -0.39
C GLU A 2 6.73 -47.14 -0.67
N VAL A 3 6.50 -46.12 0.16
CA VAL A 3 5.43 -45.13 -0.06
C VAL A 3 5.59 -44.38 -1.40
N MET A 4 6.81 -43.98 -1.76
CA MET A 4 7.06 -43.26 -3.01
C MET A 4 7.01 -44.18 -4.24
N ALA A 5 7.33 -45.46 -4.09
CA ALA A 5 7.12 -46.47 -5.13
C ALA A 5 5.61 -46.73 -5.37
N GLY A 6 4.80 -46.79 -4.31
CA GLY A 6 3.34 -46.87 -4.44
C GLY A 6 2.72 -45.63 -5.11
N VAL A 7 3.24 -44.44 -4.81
CA VAL A 7 2.84 -43.18 -5.49
C VAL A 7 3.18 -43.21 -6.98
N ARG A 8 4.38 -43.68 -7.36
CA ARG A 8 4.76 -43.88 -8.77
C ARG A 8 3.77 -44.78 -9.51
N ASP A 9 3.47 -45.95 -8.95
CA ASP A 9 2.62 -46.94 -9.62
C ASP A 9 1.17 -46.46 -9.72
N PHE A 10 0.67 -45.73 -8.70
CA PHE A 10 -0.61 -45.04 -8.75
C PHE A 10 -0.65 -44.00 -9.89
N ILE A 11 0.37 -43.15 -9.98
CA ILE A 11 0.46 -42.11 -11.03
C ILE A 11 0.50 -42.72 -12.42
N LEU A 12 1.35 -43.74 -12.64
CA LEU A 12 1.48 -44.39 -13.94
C LEU A 12 0.21 -45.11 -14.39
N THR A 13 -0.63 -45.54 -13.44
CA THR A 13 -1.93 -46.16 -13.69
C THR A 13 -3.01 -45.12 -14.02
N HIS A 14 -2.97 -43.94 -13.40
CA HIS A 14 -4.04 -42.93 -13.51
C HIS A 14 -3.72 -41.75 -14.45
N ALA A 15 -2.46 -41.52 -14.84
CA ALA A 15 -2.12 -40.42 -15.75
C ALA A 15 -2.59 -40.65 -17.20
N GLU A 16 -2.60 -41.92 -17.64
CA GLU A 16 -3.00 -42.34 -18.99
C GLU A 16 -2.36 -41.48 -20.10
N GLU A 17 -3.13 -41.04 -21.11
CA GLU A 17 -2.70 -40.15 -22.20
C GLU A 17 -3.29 -38.73 -22.04
N LEU A 18 -3.67 -38.33 -20.82
CA LEU A 18 -4.38 -37.08 -20.56
C LEU A 18 -3.41 -35.91 -20.28
N PRO A 19 -3.37 -34.85 -21.11
CA PRO A 19 -2.40 -33.75 -20.98
C PRO A 19 -2.45 -33.03 -19.64
N ASP A 20 -3.63 -32.75 -19.09
CA ASP A 20 -3.78 -32.02 -17.82
C ASP A 20 -3.15 -32.78 -16.64
N ARG A 21 -3.35 -34.10 -16.61
CA ARG A 21 -2.76 -34.97 -15.57
C ARG A 21 -1.25 -34.99 -15.68
N TRP A 22 -0.71 -35.08 -16.90
CA TRP A 22 0.73 -35.00 -17.13
C TRP A 22 1.29 -33.62 -16.78
N ALA A 23 0.57 -32.55 -17.05
CA ALA A 23 0.97 -31.19 -16.65
C ALA A 23 1.11 -31.08 -15.12
N ASP A 24 0.15 -31.63 -14.36
CA ASP A 24 0.22 -31.61 -12.89
C ASP A 24 1.36 -32.47 -12.34
N ILE A 25 1.62 -33.63 -12.95
CA ILE A 25 2.76 -34.48 -12.60
C ILE A 25 4.08 -33.75 -12.86
N LEU A 26 4.22 -33.08 -14.01
CA LEU A 26 5.44 -32.37 -14.39
C LEU A 26 5.78 -31.21 -13.45
N LYS A 27 4.78 -30.54 -12.87
CA LYS A 27 4.99 -29.47 -11.87
C LYS A 27 5.66 -29.95 -10.59
N VAL A 28 5.50 -31.23 -10.25
CA VAL A 28 5.98 -31.79 -8.98
C VAL A 28 7.11 -32.82 -9.14
N VAL A 29 7.21 -33.49 -10.29
CA VAL A 29 8.18 -34.58 -10.53
C VAL A 29 9.62 -34.13 -10.34
N GLY A 30 9.94 -32.87 -10.66
CA GLY A 30 11.26 -32.29 -10.44
C GLY A 30 11.66 -32.21 -8.97
N ARG A 31 10.74 -32.40 -8.02
CA ARG A 31 11.03 -32.40 -6.57
C ARG A 31 11.19 -33.81 -5.99
N TRP A 32 10.99 -34.86 -6.80
CA TRP A 32 11.08 -36.24 -6.34
C TRP A 32 12.51 -36.79 -6.40
N PRO A 33 12.82 -37.82 -5.60
CA PRO A 33 14.06 -38.58 -5.76
C PRO A 33 14.19 -39.15 -7.18
N ALA A 34 15.41 -39.21 -7.72
CA ALA A 34 15.68 -39.62 -9.10
C ALA A 34 15.17 -41.04 -9.40
N GLU A 35 15.21 -41.93 -8.41
CA GLU A 35 14.75 -43.32 -8.49
C GLU A 35 13.23 -43.44 -8.73
N VAL A 36 12.48 -42.38 -8.41
CA VAL A 36 11.03 -42.29 -8.55
C VAL A 36 10.65 -41.42 -9.74
N GLY A 37 11.33 -40.28 -9.92
CA GLY A 37 11.07 -39.33 -11.01
C GLY A 37 11.48 -39.84 -12.39
N ALA A 38 12.64 -40.51 -12.51
CA ALA A 38 13.15 -40.95 -13.82
C ALA A 38 12.22 -41.95 -14.54
N PRO A 39 11.67 -42.98 -13.88
CA PRO A 39 10.70 -43.88 -14.51
C PRO A 39 9.40 -43.18 -14.96
N VAL A 40 8.98 -42.15 -14.22
CA VAL A 40 7.76 -41.37 -14.57
C VAL A 40 7.98 -40.56 -15.83
N LEU A 41 9.13 -39.88 -15.95
CA LEU A 41 9.51 -39.15 -17.17
C LEU A 41 9.69 -40.11 -18.35
N GLU A 42 10.23 -41.32 -18.15
CA GLU A 42 10.37 -42.32 -19.21
C GLU A 42 9.00 -42.82 -19.70
N ALA A 43 8.07 -43.09 -18.78
CA ALA A 43 6.72 -43.51 -19.13
C ALA A 43 5.94 -42.41 -19.87
N MET A 44 6.24 -41.14 -19.57
CA MET A 44 5.71 -40.01 -20.32
C MET A 44 6.28 -39.95 -21.73
N LEU A 45 7.60 -40.08 -21.91
CA LEU A 45 8.26 -40.08 -23.22
C LEU A 45 7.67 -41.16 -24.15
N LYS A 46 7.37 -42.34 -23.62
CA LYS A 46 6.71 -43.43 -24.38
C LYS A 46 5.31 -43.06 -24.87
N ARG A 47 4.65 -42.08 -24.23
CA ARG A 47 3.28 -41.61 -24.55
C ARG A 47 3.26 -40.21 -25.16
N ALA A 48 4.43 -39.60 -25.41
CA ALA A 48 4.53 -38.18 -25.76
C ALA A 48 3.75 -37.82 -27.03
N SER A 49 3.73 -38.68 -28.05
CA SER A 49 2.97 -38.44 -29.28
C SER A 49 1.46 -38.38 -29.04
N ALA A 50 0.92 -39.29 -28.22
CA ALA A 50 -0.50 -39.34 -27.88
C ALA A 50 -0.90 -38.22 -26.92
N ILE A 51 -0.02 -37.84 -25.99
CA ILE A 51 -0.22 -36.66 -25.13
C ILE A 51 -0.22 -35.40 -26.00
N ARG A 52 0.77 -35.23 -26.87
CA ARG A 52 0.89 -34.06 -27.76
C ARG A 52 -0.33 -33.88 -28.66
N SER A 53 -0.84 -34.96 -29.26
CA SER A 53 -2.01 -34.86 -30.16
C SER A 53 -3.30 -34.46 -29.43
N ARG A 54 -3.36 -34.68 -28.11
CA ARG A 54 -4.50 -34.31 -27.26
C ARG A 54 -4.28 -32.99 -26.50
N ASP A 55 -3.05 -32.46 -26.47
CA ASP A 55 -2.67 -31.25 -25.72
C ASP A 55 -3.04 -29.98 -26.48
N GLU A 56 -4.32 -29.83 -26.80
CA GLU A 56 -4.84 -28.69 -27.57
C GLU A 56 -4.56 -27.34 -26.90
N ALA A 57 -4.45 -27.30 -25.57
CA ALA A 57 -4.15 -26.10 -24.79
C ALA A 57 -2.65 -25.92 -24.47
N GLY A 58 -1.79 -26.86 -24.89
CA GLY A 58 -0.34 -26.81 -24.64
C GLY A 58 0.04 -26.86 -23.15
N LEU A 59 -0.80 -27.46 -22.29
CA LEU A 59 -0.64 -27.51 -20.84
C LEU A 59 0.51 -28.42 -20.44
N ALA A 60 0.59 -29.61 -21.04
CA ALA A 60 1.66 -30.56 -20.77
C ALA A 60 3.00 -30.01 -21.29
N TRP A 61 2.99 -29.38 -22.47
CA TRP A 61 4.19 -28.76 -23.04
C TRP A 61 4.70 -27.58 -22.19
N ARG A 62 3.80 -26.71 -21.71
CA ARG A 62 4.16 -25.63 -20.77
C ARG A 62 4.79 -26.18 -19.49
N ALA A 63 4.18 -27.19 -18.88
CA ALA A 63 4.69 -27.79 -17.66
C ALA A 63 6.07 -28.47 -17.87
N ALA A 64 6.28 -29.09 -19.05
CA ALA A 64 7.58 -29.64 -19.42
C ALA A 64 8.66 -28.54 -19.55
N ARG A 65 8.30 -27.37 -20.10
CA ARG A 65 9.20 -26.21 -20.17
C ARG A 65 9.57 -25.70 -18.78
N GLU A 66 8.59 -25.55 -17.89
CA GLU A 66 8.82 -25.12 -16.51
C GLU A 66 9.71 -26.09 -15.72
N LEU A 67 9.49 -27.40 -15.91
CA LEU A 67 10.35 -28.44 -15.35
C LEU A 67 11.79 -28.29 -15.84
N LEU A 68 11.99 -28.09 -17.15
CA LEU A 68 13.33 -27.91 -17.73
C LEU A 68 14.04 -26.67 -17.15
N VAL A 69 13.34 -25.55 -17.03
CA VAL A 69 13.85 -24.32 -16.39
C VAL A 69 14.22 -24.58 -14.93
N HIS A 70 13.36 -25.28 -14.18
CA HIS A 70 13.63 -25.63 -12.79
C HIS A 70 14.91 -26.46 -12.63
N VAL A 71 15.12 -27.46 -13.50
CA VAL A 71 16.33 -28.28 -13.50
C VAL A 71 17.57 -27.45 -13.86
N LEU A 72 17.48 -26.57 -14.87
CA LEU A 72 18.57 -25.67 -15.28
C LEU A 72 19.00 -24.70 -14.16
N LEU A 73 18.04 -24.14 -13.42
CA LEU A 73 18.31 -23.30 -12.25
C LEU A 73 18.94 -24.11 -11.11
N GLY A 74 18.47 -25.34 -10.88
CA GLY A 74 19.07 -26.27 -9.92
C GLY A 74 20.55 -26.55 -10.21
N VAL A 75 20.91 -26.66 -11.49
CA VAL A 75 22.31 -26.77 -11.94
C VAL A 75 23.08 -25.46 -11.71
N LYS A 76 22.52 -24.31 -12.10
CA LYS A 76 23.17 -22.99 -11.95
C LYS A 76 23.59 -22.72 -10.51
N TYR A 77 22.70 -23.01 -9.54
CA TYR A 77 22.95 -22.75 -8.13
C TYR A 77 23.66 -23.90 -7.38
N GLY A 78 24.25 -24.85 -8.10
CA GLY A 78 25.03 -25.96 -7.50
C GLY A 78 24.21 -26.97 -6.70
N LYS A 79 22.87 -26.90 -6.78
CA LYS A 79 21.94 -27.82 -6.10
C LYS A 79 21.82 -29.17 -6.82
N ARG A 80 22.24 -29.24 -8.08
CA ARG A 80 22.24 -30.44 -8.93
C ARG A 80 23.50 -30.49 -9.78
N GLN A 81 24.04 -31.68 -9.99
CA GLN A 81 25.07 -31.89 -11.02
C GLN A 81 24.41 -31.92 -12.41
N LEU A 82 25.10 -31.43 -13.44
CA LEU A 82 24.72 -31.63 -14.84
C LEU A 82 24.63 -33.15 -15.13
N THR A 83 23.42 -33.71 -15.08
CA THR A 83 23.18 -35.17 -15.04
C THR A 83 22.10 -35.59 -16.04
N GLU A 84 21.83 -36.89 -16.11
CA GLU A 84 20.77 -37.53 -16.92
C GLU A 84 19.38 -36.90 -16.72
N GLU A 85 19.09 -36.30 -15.56
CA GLU A 85 17.81 -35.62 -15.30
C GLU A 85 17.60 -34.41 -16.23
N LEU A 86 18.64 -33.62 -16.48
CA LEU A 86 18.58 -32.49 -17.43
C LEU A 86 18.35 -32.99 -18.86
N ALA A 87 19.02 -34.08 -19.26
CA ALA A 87 18.84 -34.70 -20.57
C ALA A 87 17.40 -35.21 -20.75
N ARG A 88 16.85 -35.86 -19.72
CA ARG A 88 15.46 -36.35 -19.70
C ARG A 88 14.44 -35.20 -19.76
N ALA A 89 14.61 -34.16 -18.93
CA ALA A 89 13.72 -32.98 -18.95
C ALA A 89 13.73 -32.30 -20.34
N ARG A 90 14.91 -32.21 -20.98
CA ARG A 90 15.03 -31.67 -22.35
C ARG A 90 14.32 -32.53 -23.38
N GLN A 91 14.50 -33.86 -23.31
CA GLN A 91 13.79 -34.78 -24.21
C GLN A 91 12.27 -34.68 -24.04
N VAL A 92 11.77 -34.59 -22.80
CA VAL A 92 10.34 -34.43 -22.53
C VAL A 92 9.81 -33.14 -23.15
N TYR A 93 10.49 -32.01 -22.92
CA TYR A 93 10.12 -30.72 -23.50
C TYR A 93 10.07 -30.76 -25.04
N GLN A 94 11.08 -31.36 -25.69
CA GLN A 94 11.13 -31.52 -27.15
C GLN A 94 10.04 -32.46 -27.68
N SER A 95 9.76 -33.56 -26.98
CA SER A 95 8.80 -34.56 -27.45
C SER A 95 7.35 -34.06 -27.46
N LEU A 96 7.04 -33.09 -26.59
CA LEU A 96 5.73 -32.45 -26.48
C LEU A 96 5.60 -31.16 -27.30
N GLU A 97 6.60 -30.77 -28.08
CA GLU A 97 6.55 -29.53 -28.87
C GLU A 97 5.32 -29.51 -29.81
N PRO A 98 4.49 -28.45 -29.79
CA PRO A 98 3.30 -28.37 -30.64
C PRO A 98 3.65 -28.41 -32.13
N GLU A 99 2.80 -29.05 -32.93
CA GLU A 99 2.99 -29.09 -34.39
C GLU A 99 2.63 -27.73 -35.04
N ASP A 100 1.72 -26.98 -34.41
CA ASP A 100 1.30 -25.67 -34.86
C ASP A 100 2.44 -24.63 -34.69
N PRO A 101 2.95 -24.02 -35.79
CA PRO A 101 4.00 -23.01 -35.71
C PRO A 101 3.65 -21.80 -34.86
N ILE A 102 2.37 -21.42 -34.77
CA ILE A 102 1.96 -20.24 -33.98
C ILE A 102 2.05 -20.53 -32.48
N ARG A 103 1.55 -21.68 -32.04
CA ARG A 103 1.62 -22.10 -30.63
C ARG A 103 3.05 -22.32 -30.15
N ARG A 104 3.94 -22.74 -31.06
CA ARG A 104 5.38 -22.87 -30.76
C ARG A 104 6.06 -21.57 -30.39
N VAL A 105 5.54 -20.42 -30.85
CA VAL A 105 6.15 -19.11 -30.61
C VAL A 105 5.33 -18.23 -29.66
N ALA A 106 4.01 -18.42 -29.57
CA ALA A 106 3.12 -17.55 -28.80
C ALA A 106 3.52 -17.39 -27.33
N TRP A 107 4.01 -18.46 -26.69
CA TRP A 107 4.42 -18.44 -25.29
C TRP A 107 5.61 -17.50 -24.99
N LEU A 108 6.46 -17.18 -25.98
CA LEU A 108 7.58 -16.24 -25.82
C LEU A 108 7.11 -14.82 -25.50
N PHE A 109 5.86 -14.51 -25.83
CA PHE A 109 5.21 -13.22 -25.62
C PHE A 109 4.41 -13.19 -24.31
N ALA A 110 4.83 -13.95 -23.30
CA ALA A 110 4.40 -13.76 -21.92
C ALA A 110 5.37 -12.83 -21.16
N TYR A 111 4.91 -12.18 -20.09
CA TYR A 111 5.76 -11.37 -19.21
C TYR A 111 6.85 -12.20 -18.52
N ASP A 112 6.52 -13.43 -18.11
CA ASP A 112 7.48 -14.44 -17.64
C ASP A 112 7.33 -15.73 -18.48
N PRO A 113 7.99 -15.81 -19.65
CA PRO A 113 7.84 -16.94 -20.57
C PRO A 113 8.56 -18.20 -20.07
N LYS A 114 9.46 -18.07 -19.08
CA LYS A 114 10.34 -19.13 -18.55
C LYS A 114 11.05 -19.88 -19.68
N SER A 115 11.94 -19.20 -20.39
CA SER A 115 12.70 -19.83 -21.48
C SER A 115 13.89 -20.66 -20.95
N PRO A 116 14.04 -21.92 -21.38
CA PRO A 116 15.25 -22.71 -21.11
C PRO A 116 16.54 -22.04 -21.58
N ASP A 117 16.49 -21.26 -22.67
CA ASP A 117 17.65 -20.58 -23.26
C ASP A 117 18.09 -19.36 -22.42
N VAL A 118 17.22 -18.87 -21.54
CA VAL A 118 17.48 -17.71 -20.68
C VAL A 118 17.70 -18.13 -19.22
N ALA A 119 17.21 -19.31 -18.82
CA ALA A 119 17.17 -19.78 -17.43
C ALA A 119 18.51 -19.77 -16.68
N GLN A 120 19.65 -19.81 -17.38
CA GLN A 120 20.98 -19.80 -16.76
C GLN A 120 21.70 -18.45 -16.85
N LEU A 121 21.16 -17.50 -17.59
CA LEU A 121 21.74 -16.16 -17.76
C LEU A 121 21.61 -15.34 -16.47
N GLU A 122 22.42 -14.30 -16.35
CA GLU A 122 22.24 -13.29 -15.31
C GLU A 122 21.11 -12.34 -15.68
N TRP A 123 20.43 -11.78 -14.67
CA TRP A 123 19.22 -10.98 -14.85
C TRP A 123 19.39 -9.82 -15.85
N HIS A 124 20.59 -9.24 -15.94
CA HIS A 124 20.89 -8.13 -16.86
C HIS A 124 21.06 -8.56 -18.33
N GLU A 125 21.29 -9.85 -18.60
CA GLU A 125 21.38 -10.43 -19.95
C GLU A 125 20.03 -10.93 -20.48
N GLU A 126 19.10 -11.24 -19.57
CA GLU A 126 17.81 -11.88 -19.92
C GLU A 126 16.99 -11.05 -20.91
N ALA A 127 16.88 -9.74 -20.68
CA ALA A 127 16.04 -8.86 -21.50
C ALA A 127 16.48 -8.84 -22.98
N SER A 128 17.79 -8.71 -23.23
CA SER A 128 18.37 -8.73 -24.57
C SER A 128 18.17 -10.09 -25.25
N GLN A 129 18.34 -11.19 -24.51
CA GLN A 129 18.14 -12.53 -25.05
C GLN A 129 16.67 -12.79 -25.40
N TYR A 130 15.73 -12.35 -24.56
CA TYR A 130 14.30 -12.45 -24.87
C TYR A 130 13.91 -11.64 -26.10
N SER A 131 14.43 -10.42 -26.28
CA SER A 131 14.22 -9.64 -27.52
C SER A 131 14.72 -10.42 -28.73
N GLN A 132 15.94 -10.97 -28.67
CA GLN A 132 16.50 -11.75 -29.78
C GLN A 132 15.64 -12.98 -30.12
N LEU A 133 15.25 -13.77 -29.12
CA LEU A 133 14.42 -14.96 -29.31
C LEU A 133 13.07 -14.61 -29.96
N ARG A 134 12.42 -13.55 -29.49
CA ARG A 134 11.14 -13.08 -30.06
C ARG A 134 11.30 -12.66 -31.52
N ARG A 135 12.34 -11.88 -31.86
CA ARG A 135 12.59 -11.47 -33.26
C ARG A 135 12.89 -12.65 -34.17
N MET A 136 13.71 -13.60 -33.71
CA MET A 136 14.01 -14.82 -34.46
C MET A 136 12.76 -15.67 -34.68
N ALA A 137 11.90 -15.79 -33.68
CA ALA A 137 10.66 -16.54 -33.76
C ALA A 137 9.66 -15.95 -34.77
N LEU A 138 9.71 -14.63 -35.01
CA LEU A 138 8.82 -13.94 -35.95
C LEU A 138 9.29 -14.02 -37.41
N GLN A 139 10.59 -14.18 -37.69
CA GLN A 139 11.10 -14.17 -39.07
C GLN A 139 10.40 -15.14 -40.03
N PRO A 140 10.14 -16.41 -39.67
CA PRO A 140 9.45 -17.34 -40.56
C PRO A 140 8.00 -16.94 -40.86
N LEU A 141 7.32 -16.30 -39.89
CA LEU A 141 5.94 -15.83 -40.06
C LEU A 141 5.88 -14.61 -40.99
N LEU A 142 6.84 -13.68 -40.84
CA LEU A 142 6.92 -12.47 -41.64
C LEU A 142 7.40 -12.74 -43.08
N GLY A 143 8.16 -13.82 -43.31
CA GLY A 143 8.54 -14.27 -44.66
C GLY A 143 7.45 -15.07 -45.40
N GLY A 144 6.28 -15.27 -44.79
CA GLY A 144 5.16 -16.01 -45.36
C GLY A 144 4.38 -15.23 -46.43
N ARG A 145 3.49 -15.92 -47.17
CA ARG A 145 2.60 -15.29 -48.17
C ARG A 145 1.39 -14.56 -47.58
N ASP A 146 0.99 -14.90 -46.35
CA ASP A 146 -0.14 -14.32 -45.63
C ASP A 146 0.30 -13.81 -44.25
N VAL A 147 1.01 -12.68 -44.27
CA VAL A 147 1.55 -12.05 -43.05
C VAL A 147 0.42 -11.57 -42.14
N VAL A 148 -0.63 -10.95 -42.71
CA VAL A 148 -1.76 -10.40 -41.93
C VAL A 148 -2.56 -11.51 -41.25
N GLY A 149 -2.91 -12.59 -41.98
CA GLY A 149 -3.60 -13.73 -41.39
C GLY A 149 -2.76 -14.45 -40.33
N GLY A 150 -1.44 -14.58 -40.57
CA GLY A 150 -0.49 -15.13 -39.59
C GLY A 150 -0.41 -14.30 -38.31
N LEU A 151 -0.30 -12.98 -38.42
CA LEU A 151 -0.28 -12.06 -37.29
C LEU A 151 -1.61 -12.04 -36.54
N SER A 152 -2.75 -12.05 -37.26
CA SER A 152 -4.08 -12.10 -36.63
C SER A 152 -4.25 -13.37 -35.80
N ARG A 153 -3.81 -14.54 -36.30
CA ARG A 153 -3.90 -15.80 -35.56
C ARG A 153 -2.92 -15.83 -34.39
N LEU A 154 -1.71 -15.30 -34.55
CA LEU A 154 -0.75 -15.18 -33.45
C LEU A 154 -1.27 -14.24 -32.35
N LEU A 155 -1.90 -13.13 -32.72
CA LEU A 155 -2.50 -12.17 -31.78
C LEU A 155 -3.52 -12.82 -30.85
N HIS A 156 -4.27 -13.80 -31.33
CA HIS A 156 -5.24 -14.55 -30.52
C HIS A 156 -4.61 -15.57 -29.56
N GLU A 157 -3.36 -15.99 -29.81
CA GLU A 157 -2.68 -17.02 -29.02
C GLU A 157 -1.64 -16.43 -28.04
N VAL A 158 -1.20 -15.18 -28.25
CA VAL A 158 -0.18 -14.55 -27.39
C VAL A 158 -0.73 -14.10 -26.03
N PRO A 159 -0.04 -14.40 -24.92
CA PRO A 159 -0.47 -13.97 -23.59
C PRO A 159 -0.38 -12.46 -23.34
N ALA A 160 0.62 -11.78 -23.92
CA ALA A 160 0.80 -10.33 -23.81
C ALA A 160 1.04 -9.71 -25.21
N PRO A 161 -0.02 -9.25 -25.89
CA PRO A 161 0.08 -8.65 -27.22
C PRO A 161 1.05 -7.47 -27.33
N VAL A 162 1.24 -6.70 -26.25
CA VAL A 162 2.22 -5.60 -26.20
C VAL A 162 3.65 -6.06 -26.49
N LEU A 163 4.04 -7.25 -26.02
CA LEU A 163 5.39 -7.79 -26.27
C LEU A 163 5.57 -8.25 -27.72
N LEU A 164 4.48 -8.72 -28.36
CA LEU A 164 4.46 -9.02 -29.78
C LEU A 164 4.66 -7.73 -30.59
N GLY A 165 3.93 -6.69 -30.21
CA GLY A 165 4.05 -5.36 -30.82
C GLY A 165 5.47 -4.84 -30.73
N PHE A 166 6.06 -4.90 -29.54
CA PHE A 166 7.43 -4.46 -29.30
C PHE A 166 8.43 -5.18 -30.21
N ALA A 167 8.36 -6.51 -30.30
CA ALA A 167 9.24 -7.28 -31.17
C ALA A 167 9.08 -6.94 -32.67
N LEU A 168 7.84 -6.67 -33.13
CA LEU A 168 7.59 -6.22 -34.50
C LEU A 168 8.17 -4.81 -34.75
N GLY A 169 8.07 -3.91 -33.78
CA GLY A 169 8.64 -2.56 -33.87
C GLY A 169 10.17 -2.57 -33.92
N GLU A 170 10.82 -3.50 -33.20
CA GLU A 170 12.27 -3.71 -33.28
C GLU A 170 12.73 -4.28 -34.63
N ILE A 171 11.87 -5.05 -35.32
CA ILE A 171 12.14 -5.54 -36.68
C ILE A 171 12.04 -4.37 -37.68
N GLY A 172 11.09 -3.47 -37.47
CA GLY A 172 11.04 -2.18 -38.17
C GLY A 172 10.60 -2.23 -39.64
N ASP A 173 9.89 -3.28 -40.06
CA ASP A 173 9.39 -3.44 -41.43
C ASP A 173 8.24 -2.47 -41.76
N ASP A 174 8.33 -1.75 -42.88
CA ASP A 174 7.37 -0.71 -43.28
C ASP A 174 6.02 -1.26 -43.75
N ALA A 175 5.98 -2.48 -44.29
CA ALA A 175 4.72 -3.12 -44.68
C ALA A 175 3.93 -3.55 -43.43
N ILE A 176 4.63 -4.02 -42.40
CA ILE A 176 4.03 -4.31 -41.09
C ILE A 176 3.50 -3.02 -40.45
N GLU A 177 4.27 -1.93 -40.50
CA GLU A 177 3.80 -0.63 -40.01
C GLU A 177 2.50 -0.21 -40.70
N ALA A 178 2.46 -0.26 -42.03
CA ALA A 178 1.27 0.12 -42.79
C ALA A 178 0.05 -0.74 -42.43
N GLY A 179 0.22 -2.06 -42.25
CA GLY A 179 -0.86 -2.96 -41.84
C GLY A 179 -1.36 -2.73 -40.41
N LEU A 180 -0.46 -2.47 -39.46
CA LEU A 180 -0.79 -2.21 -38.05
C LEU A 180 -1.44 -0.83 -37.85
N LEU A 181 -0.91 0.20 -38.51
CA LEU A 181 -1.45 1.55 -38.45
C LEU A 181 -2.69 1.73 -39.34
N GLY A 182 -2.91 0.85 -40.32
CA GLY A 182 -4.15 0.73 -41.09
C GLY A 182 -5.29 0.01 -40.34
N LEU A 183 -6.35 -0.38 -41.08
CA LEU A 183 -7.53 -1.09 -40.56
C LEU A 183 -7.52 -2.61 -40.86
N GLU A 184 -6.35 -3.17 -41.15
CA GLU A 184 -6.25 -4.56 -41.66
C GLU A 184 -6.38 -5.62 -40.56
N LEU A 185 -6.26 -5.24 -39.29
CA LEU A 185 -6.51 -6.09 -38.13
C LEU A 185 -7.79 -5.68 -37.39
N ALA A 186 -8.51 -6.67 -36.87
CA ALA A 186 -9.75 -6.45 -36.12
C ALA A 186 -9.52 -5.55 -34.89
N ALA A 187 -10.41 -4.58 -34.70
CA ALA A 187 -10.38 -3.68 -33.55
C ALA A 187 -10.65 -4.45 -32.24
N GLY A 188 -9.94 -4.08 -31.17
CA GLY A 188 -10.07 -4.70 -29.85
C GLY A 188 -8.91 -4.34 -28.94
N GLU A 189 -8.96 -4.78 -27.68
CA GLU A 189 -7.92 -4.53 -26.67
C GLU A 189 -6.56 -5.12 -27.08
N ALA A 190 -6.55 -6.37 -27.56
CA ALA A 190 -5.32 -7.03 -28.01
C ALA A 190 -4.62 -6.28 -29.14
N ARG A 191 -5.38 -5.71 -30.09
CA ARG A 191 -4.83 -4.85 -31.15
C ARG A 191 -4.26 -3.55 -30.57
N ARG A 192 -4.95 -2.94 -29.60
CA ARG A 192 -4.50 -1.71 -28.95
C ARG A 192 -3.15 -1.91 -28.26
N ASP A 193 -3.00 -3.02 -27.54
CA ASP A 193 -1.75 -3.43 -26.90
C ASP A 193 -0.64 -3.70 -27.92
N LEU A 194 -0.95 -4.44 -28.99
CA LEU A 194 -0.03 -4.71 -30.09
C LEU A 194 0.50 -3.41 -30.71
N VAL A 195 -0.39 -2.48 -31.05
CA VAL A 195 -0.02 -1.19 -31.65
C VAL A 195 0.79 -0.35 -30.67
N GLY A 196 0.42 -0.35 -29.38
CA GLY A 196 1.16 0.36 -28.35
C GLY A 196 2.61 -0.14 -28.21
N GLY A 197 2.79 -1.46 -28.16
CA GLY A 197 4.14 -2.06 -28.12
C GLY A 197 4.96 -1.75 -29.38
N PHE A 198 4.33 -1.82 -30.55
CA PHE A 198 4.98 -1.50 -31.83
C PHE A 198 5.47 -0.05 -31.86
N ILE A 199 4.60 0.89 -31.49
CA ILE A 199 4.96 2.31 -31.45
C ILE A 199 6.07 2.57 -30.44
N ALA A 200 6.01 1.96 -29.25
CA ALA A 200 7.05 2.10 -28.24
C ALA A 200 8.43 1.64 -28.75
N ALA A 201 8.51 0.46 -29.37
CA ALA A 201 9.77 -0.05 -29.90
C ALA A 201 10.29 0.76 -31.10
N LYS A 202 9.43 1.10 -32.06
CA LYS A 202 9.85 1.85 -33.26
C LYS A 202 10.27 3.28 -32.92
N ASN A 203 9.63 3.91 -31.91
CA ASN A 203 10.04 5.23 -31.42
C ASN A 203 11.47 5.27 -30.88
N ASN A 204 11.98 4.16 -30.29
CA ASN A 204 13.35 4.09 -29.79
C ASN A 204 14.41 4.29 -30.90
N VAL A 205 14.03 4.06 -32.17
CA VAL A 205 14.91 4.22 -33.34
C VAL A 205 14.53 5.46 -34.15
N ALA A 206 13.24 5.68 -34.42
CA ALA A 206 12.75 6.72 -35.31
C ALA A 206 12.62 8.11 -34.65
N GLY A 207 12.44 8.16 -33.33
CA GLY A 207 12.37 9.39 -32.53
C GLY A 207 11.08 10.20 -32.66
N ALA A 208 11.08 11.36 -31.98
CA ALA A 208 9.89 12.17 -31.70
C ALA A 208 9.13 12.68 -32.94
N SER A 209 9.84 12.99 -34.04
CA SER A 209 9.19 13.48 -35.27
C SER A 209 8.30 12.41 -35.90
N TRP A 210 8.76 11.17 -35.94
CA TRP A 210 7.97 10.03 -36.43
C TRP A 210 6.78 9.76 -35.48
N LEU A 211 7.02 9.76 -34.17
CA LEU A 211 5.97 9.58 -33.17
C LEU A 211 4.84 10.62 -33.32
N THR A 212 5.20 11.89 -33.52
CA THR A 212 4.23 12.97 -33.75
C THR A 212 3.35 12.69 -34.97
N GLN A 213 3.94 12.22 -36.07
CA GLN A 213 3.20 11.90 -37.30
C GLN A 213 2.27 10.72 -37.11
N VAL A 214 2.73 9.65 -36.44
CA VAL A 214 1.92 8.45 -36.18
C VAL A 214 0.76 8.76 -35.26
N LEU A 215 0.99 9.47 -34.15
CA LEU A 215 -0.08 9.85 -33.24
C LEU A 215 -1.11 10.76 -33.92
N LYS A 216 -0.67 11.75 -34.74
CA LYS A 216 -1.58 12.56 -35.57
C LYS A 216 -2.41 11.71 -36.51
N THR A 217 -1.80 10.71 -37.15
CA THR A 217 -2.50 9.82 -38.09
C THR A 217 -3.60 9.02 -37.39
N LEU A 218 -3.31 8.47 -36.20
CA LEU A 218 -4.29 7.75 -35.39
C LEU A 218 -5.44 8.67 -34.96
N VAL A 219 -5.12 9.86 -34.46
CA VAL A 219 -6.11 10.85 -34.03
C VAL A 219 -7.01 11.29 -35.19
N CYS A 220 -6.43 11.69 -36.34
CA CYS A 220 -7.19 12.07 -37.54
C CYS A 220 -8.07 10.93 -38.09
N SER A 221 -7.79 9.68 -37.72
CA SER A 221 -8.57 8.51 -38.11
C SER A 221 -9.66 8.14 -37.07
N GLY A 222 -9.91 8.99 -36.07
CA GLY A 222 -10.86 8.73 -34.98
C GLY A 222 -10.42 7.62 -34.02
N ARG A 223 -9.10 7.39 -33.90
CA ARG A 223 -8.50 6.37 -33.01
C ARG A 223 -7.72 7.04 -31.87
N GLU A 224 -8.26 8.12 -31.31
CA GLU A 224 -7.56 8.85 -30.24
C GLU A 224 -7.32 7.96 -29.01
N ASP A 225 -8.26 7.06 -28.71
CA ASP A 225 -8.17 6.05 -27.66
C ASP A 225 -6.92 5.16 -27.77
N GLU A 226 -6.59 4.75 -29.00
CA GLU A 226 -5.46 3.88 -29.30
C GLU A 226 -4.15 4.67 -29.33
N ALA A 227 -4.20 5.93 -29.78
CA ALA A 227 -3.08 6.86 -29.69
C ALA A 227 -2.69 7.13 -28.22
N ALA A 228 -3.67 7.41 -27.36
CA ALA A 228 -3.44 7.64 -25.93
C ALA A 228 -2.89 6.38 -25.23
N TRP A 229 -3.45 5.22 -25.57
CA TRP A 229 -2.97 3.94 -25.05
C TRP A 229 -1.54 3.65 -25.51
N ALA A 230 -1.22 3.84 -26.78
CA ALA A 230 0.13 3.70 -27.29
C ALA A 230 1.11 4.64 -26.59
N ALA A 231 0.70 5.88 -26.35
CA ALA A 231 1.50 6.85 -25.61
C ALA A 231 1.79 6.42 -24.16
N SER A 232 0.90 5.64 -23.54
CA SER A 232 1.10 5.11 -22.17
C SER A 232 2.20 4.06 -22.05
N HIS A 233 2.63 3.44 -23.17
CA HIS A 233 3.72 2.46 -23.22
C HIS A 233 5.10 3.10 -23.47
N LEU A 234 5.15 4.41 -23.72
CA LEU A 234 6.39 5.16 -23.95
C LEU A 234 6.98 5.65 -22.63
N ILE A 235 8.28 5.96 -22.64
CA ILE A 235 8.96 6.57 -21.49
C ILE A 235 8.35 7.95 -21.23
N PRO A 236 7.75 8.19 -20.05
CA PRO A 236 7.15 9.48 -19.73
C PRO A 236 8.24 10.52 -19.43
N GLY A 237 8.01 11.74 -19.87
CA GLY A 237 8.92 12.88 -19.72
C GLY A 237 8.59 13.99 -20.73
N HIS A 238 9.34 15.09 -20.70
CA HIS A 238 9.07 16.27 -21.53
C HIS A 238 9.01 15.94 -23.02
N VAL A 239 9.91 15.08 -23.54
CA VAL A 239 9.92 14.70 -24.97
C VAL A 239 8.58 14.12 -25.40
N LEU A 240 8.02 13.19 -24.62
CA LEU A 240 6.73 12.59 -24.93
C LEU A 240 5.61 13.62 -24.78
N TRP A 241 5.58 14.35 -23.68
CA TRP A 241 4.47 15.24 -23.39
C TRP A 241 4.43 16.45 -24.35
N ASP A 242 5.57 16.94 -24.82
CA ASP A 242 5.64 17.98 -25.85
C ASP A 242 5.15 17.46 -27.21
N VAL A 243 5.40 16.18 -27.52
CA VAL A 243 4.79 15.52 -28.69
C VAL A 243 3.28 15.47 -28.54
N LEU A 244 2.75 15.08 -27.37
CA LEU A 244 1.31 15.04 -27.13
C LEU A 244 0.67 16.44 -27.28
N ASP A 245 1.31 17.47 -26.73
CA ASP A 245 0.86 18.87 -26.88
C ASP A 245 0.85 19.32 -28.35
N THR A 246 1.87 18.89 -29.12
CA THR A 246 2.01 19.21 -30.55
C THR A 246 0.98 18.48 -31.43
N VAL A 247 0.55 17.30 -30.99
CA VAL A 247 -0.54 16.55 -31.62
C VAL A 247 -1.87 17.25 -31.33
N GLY A 248 -2.16 17.55 -30.07
CA GLY A 248 -3.38 18.24 -29.66
C GLY A 248 -4.63 17.35 -29.72
N ASP A 249 -5.77 17.94 -30.07
CA ASP A 249 -7.04 17.24 -30.38
C ASP A 249 -7.60 16.35 -29.24
N GLY A 250 -7.44 16.76 -27.98
CA GLY A 250 -7.95 16.00 -26.82
C GLY A 250 -7.09 14.79 -26.41
N LEU A 251 -5.99 14.54 -27.14
CA LEU A 251 -5.09 13.41 -26.86
C LEU A 251 -4.41 13.53 -25.49
N VAL A 252 -4.04 14.76 -25.09
CA VAL A 252 -3.38 15.06 -23.82
C VAL A 252 -4.29 14.65 -22.65
N GLU A 253 -5.54 15.12 -22.65
CA GLU A 253 -6.54 14.79 -21.63
C GLU A 253 -6.77 13.29 -21.55
N MET A 254 -6.91 12.63 -22.70
CA MET A 254 -7.14 11.19 -22.76
C MET A 254 -5.95 10.38 -22.24
N TYR A 255 -4.72 10.78 -22.58
CA TYR A 255 -3.50 10.17 -22.07
C TYR A 255 -3.48 10.19 -20.54
N TRP A 256 -3.68 11.36 -19.92
CA TRP A 256 -3.66 11.49 -18.46
C TRP A 256 -4.82 10.77 -17.77
N CYS A 257 -5.99 10.71 -18.42
CA CYS A 257 -7.13 9.96 -17.89
C CYS A 257 -6.89 8.45 -17.92
N ARG A 258 -6.23 7.93 -18.95
CA ARG A 258 -6.02 6.48 -19.18
C ARG A 258 -4.68 5.95 -18.70
N LEU A 259 -3.75 6.82 -18.29
CA LEU A 259 -2.44 6.42 -17.82
C LEU A 259 -2.59 5.42 -16.65
N PRO A 260 -2.12 4.16 -16.79
CA PRO A 260 -2.30 3.16 -15.75
C PRO A 260 -1.40 3.48 -14.55
N HIS A 261 -0.11 3.72 -14.81
CA HIS A 261 0.89 4.04 -13.81
C HIS A 261 1.92 5.03 -14.36
N LEU A 262 2.65 5.71 -13.47
CA LEU A 262 3.74 6.60 -13.82
C LEU A 262 5.02 6.15 -13.10
N TYR A 263 5.75 5.24 -13.74
CA TYR A 263 7.04 4.73 -13.27
C TYR A 263 8.16 5.29 -14.14
N SER A 264 8.82 6.35 -13.68
CA SER A 264 10.02 6.90 -14.31
C SER A 264 10.80 7.77 -13.33
N ASP A 265 12.09 7.93 -13.59
CA ASP A 265 12.95 8.89 -12.92
C ASP A 265 12.68 10.29 -13.50
N LEU A 266 11.53 10.84 -13.12
CA LEU A 266 11.12 12.19 -13.53
C LEU A 266 11.92 13.25 -12.80
N THR A 267 12.34 14.28 -13.55
CA THR A 267 12.82 15.55 -13.00
C THR A 267 11.73 16.26 -12.19
N GLU A 268 12.10 17.26 -11.39
CA GLU A 268 11.14 17.99 -10.55
C GLU A 268 10.10 18.75 -11.37
N ASP A 269 10.52 19.39 -12.46
CA ASP A 269 9.61 20.06 -13.40
C ASP A 269 8.64 19.07 -14.05
N GLU A 270 9.14 17.88 -14.43
CA GLU A 270 8.30 16.85 -15.01
C GLU A 270 7.29 16.30 -13.98
N ARG A 271 7.68 16.16 -12.72
CA ARG A 271 6.76 15.79 -11.64
C ARG A 271 5.67 16.84 -11.44
N LEU A 272 6.03 18.13 -11.41
CA LEU A 272 5.05 19.21 -11.27
C LEU A 272 4.05 19.21 -12.42
N ARG A 273 4.53 19.05 -13.66
CA ARG A 273 3.67 18.93 -14.84
C ARG A 273 2.74 17.72 -14.71
N ALA A 274 3.27 16.54 -14.38
CA ALA A 274 2.47 15.34 -14.20
C ALA A 274 1.39 15.51 -13.11
N ILE A 275 1.75 16.04 -11.94
CA ILE A 275 0.79 16.25 -10.85
C ILE A 275 -0.35 17.17 -11.28
N ARG A 276 -0.05 18.29 -11.97
CA ARG A 276 -1.08 19.22 -12.44
C ARG A 276 -2.05 18.57 -13.41
N HIS A 277 -1.54 17.80 -14.37
CA HIS A 277 -2.40 17.10 -15.32
C HIS A 277 -3.20 15.96 -14.68
N LEU A 278 -2.61 15.19 -13.77
CA LEU A 278 -3.31 14.14 -13.02
C LEU A 278 -4.42 14.71 -12.14
N VAL A 279 -4.18 15.86 -11.51
CA VAL A 279 -5.20 16.61 -10.76
C VAL A 279 -6.32 17.08 -11.69
N ALA A 280 -6.01 17.62 -12.87
CA ALA A 280 -7.01 18.01 -13.86
C ALA A 280 -7.83 16.81 -14.36
N ALA A 281 -7.19 15.65 -14.53
CA ALA A 281 -7.81 14.39 -14.94
C ALA A 281 -8.55 13.65 -13.81
N GLN A 282 -8.67 14.24 -12.61
CA GLN A 282 -9.31 13.63 -11.43
C GLN A 282 -8.69 12.28 -11.02
N ARG A 283 -7.35 12.18 -11.11
CA ARG A 283 -6.55 11.00 -10.72
C ARG A 283 -5.67 11.30 -9.49
N PRO A 284 -6.25 11.66 -8.33
CA PRO A 284 -5.47 12.10 -7.17
C PRO A 284 -4.59 11.00 -6.57
N ALA A 285 -4.95 9.72 -6.69
CA ALA A 285 -4.11 8.63 -6.19
C ALA A 285 -2.78 8.51 -6.96
N LEU A 286 -2.82 8.63 -8.29
CA LEU A 286 -1.59 8.62 -9.08
C LEU A 286 -0.77 9.91 -8.85
N ALA A 287 -1.43 11.06 -8.69
CA ALA A 287 -0.76 12.30 -8.31
C ALA A 287 -0.05 12.18 -6.94
N LEU A 288 -0.71 11.54 -5.96
CA LEU A 288 -0.14 11.26 -4.64
C LEU A 288 1.03 10.29 -4.73
N GLU A 289 0.98 9.29 -5.60
CA GLU A 289 2.12 8.41 -5.85
C GLU A 289 3.34 9.21 -6.34
N VAL A 290 3.14 10.11 -7.32
CA VAL A 290 4.22 10.95 -7.85
C VAL A 290 4.79 11.87 -6.77
N LEU A 291 3.93 12.52 -5.97
CA LEU A 291 4.33 13.36 -4.84
C LEU A 291 5.10 12.58 -3.78
N SER A 292 4.67 11.37 -3.45
CA SER A 292 5.29 10.57 -2.38
C SER A 292 6.75 10.19 -2.67
N LYS A 293 7.13 10.18 -3.95
CA LYS A 293 8.48 9.89 -4.46
C LYS A 293 9.34 11.15 -4.60
N TRP A 294 8.85 12.34 -4.20
CA TRP A 294 9.62 13.58 -4.25
C TRP A 294 10.81 13.53 -3.30
N ASN A 295 11.98 14.00 -3.76
CA ASN A 295 13.17 14.07 -2.93
C ASN A 295 13.01 15.20 -1.89
N ARG A 296 12.74 14.83 -0.63
CA ARG A 296 12.52 15.78 0.46
C ARG A 296 13.73 16.64 0.81
N LYS A 297 14.93 16.26 0.35
CA LYS A 297 16.17 17.02 0.55
C LYS A 297 16.48 17.97 -0.61
N SER A 298 15.60 18.06 -1.59
CA SER A 298 15.76 19.00 -2.69
C SER A 298 15.53 20.44 -2.21
N ASP A 299 16.29 21.37 -2.79
CA ASP A 299 16.11 22.81 -2.60
C ASP A 299 14.84 23.33 -3.31
N ALA A 300 14.29 22.57 -4.27
CA ALA A 300 13.08 22.91 -5.00
C ALA A 300 11.92 21.99 -4.58
N LEU A 301 11.30 22.32 -3.44
CA LEU A 301 10.08 21.65 -2.98
C LEU A 301 8.87 22.05 -3.86
N PRO A 302 7.86 21.16 -4.00
CA PRO A 302 6.65 21.50 -4.73
C PRO A 302 5.86 22.59 -3.98
N PRO A 303 5.10 23.45 -4.67
CA PRO A 303 4.29 24.47 -4.02
C PRO A 303 3.29 23.87 -3.03
N SER A 304 3.24 24.38 -1.79
CA SER A 304 2.32 23.92 -0.74
C SER A 304 0.86 23.82 -1.19
N PRO A 305 0.30 24.79 -1.95
CA PRO A 305 -1.08 24.69 -2.43
C PRO A 305 -1.31 23.46 -3.33
N LEU A 306 -0.34 23.09 -4.17
CA LEU A 306 -0.46 21.92 -5.05
C LEU A 306 -0.44 20.62 -4.26
N VAL A 307 0.43 20.52 -3.25
CA VAL A 307 0.50 19.35 -2.36
C VAL A 307 -0.82 19.19 -1.59
N LEU A 308 -1.35 20.29 -1.05
CA LEU A 308 -2.62 20.30 -0.34
C LEU A 308 -3.79 19.95 -1.25
N ASP A 309 -3.82 20.45 -2.48
CA ASP A 309 -4.87 20.12 -3.45
C ASP A 309 -4.90 18.62 -3.76
N VAL A 310 -3.74 17.97 -3.91
CA VAL A 310 -3.66 16.52 -4.11
C VAL A 310 -4.16 15.77 -2.88
N LEU A 311 -3.73 16.16 -1.68
CA LEU A 311 -4.14 15.53 -0.43
C LEU A 311 -5.66 15.67 -0.19
N GLU A 312 -6.23 16.85 -0.42
CA GLU A 312 -7.66 17.10 -0.24
C GLU A 312 -8.53 16.41 -1.28
N ARG A 313 -8.07 16.29 -2.52
CA ARG A 313 -8.77 15.48 -3.54
C ARG A 313 -8.69 13.99 -3.20
N SER A 314 -7.55 13.55 -2.66
CA SER A 314 -7.36 12.17 -2.18
C SER A 314 -8.36 11.80 -1.07
N MET A 315 -8.76 12.74 -0.21
CA MET A 315 -9.80 12.51 0.81
C MET A 315 -11.17 12.14 0.22
N ARG A 316 -11.43 12.49 -1.04
CA ARG A 316 -12.71 12.28 -1.72
C ARG A 316 -12.64 11.13 -2.73
N SER A 317 -11.48 10.52 -2.90
CA SER A 317 -11.23 9.57 -3.97
C SER A 317 -11.39 8.13 -3.51
N SER A 318 -12.13 7.34 -4.28
CA SER A 318 -12.27 5.90 -4.07
C SER A 318 -11.13 5.09 -4.69
N ASP A 319 -10.37 5.67 -5.62
CA ASP A 319 -9.27 5.00 -6.35
C ASP A 319 -7.98 4.82 -5.52
N ILE A 320 -7.94 5.38 -4.30
CA ILE A 320 -6.71 5.40 -3.49
C ILE A 320 -6.24 3.99 -3.15
N LEU A 321 -7.14 3.08 -2.78
CA LEU A 321 -6.77 1.71 -2.45
C LEU A 321 -6.43 0.88 -3.69
N GLU A 322 -7.04 1.19 -4.83
CA GLU A 322 -6.82 0.48 -6.10
C GLU A 322 -5.44 0.80 -6.68
N VAL A 323 -5.03 2.07 -6.65
CA VAL A 323 -3.79 2.55 -7.29
C VAL A 323 -2.57 2.39 -6.39
N ILE A 324 -2.71 2.69 -5.11
CA ILE A 324 -1.57 2.80 -4.18
C ILE A 324 -1.31 1.47 -3.46
N GLY A 325 -2.33 0.62 -3.31
CA GLY A 325 -2.25 -0.69 -2.64
C GLY A 325 -2.98 -0.69 -1.30
N ASP A 326 -2.57 -1.59 -0.40
CA ASP A 326 -3.17 -1.70 0.95
C ASP A 326 -2.96 -0.45 1.82
N GLY A 327 -3.66 -0.39 2.96
CA GLY A 327 -3.64 0.77 3.85
C GLY A 327 -2.25 1.16 4.38
N GLY A 328 -1.31 0.22 4.50
CA GLY A 328 0.07 0.51 4.92
C GLY A 328 0.83 1.33 3.87
N SER A 329 0.63 0.98 2.60
CA SER A 329 1.21 1.71 1.47
C SER A 329 0.58 3.11 1.28
N VAL A 330 -0.71 3.27 1.61
CA VAL A 330 -1.41 4.56 1.54
C VAL A 330 -0.94 5.50 2.66
N GLY A 331 -0.90 5.02 3.90
CA GLY A 331 -0.43 5.81 5.05
C GLY A 331 0.99 6.34 4.87
N TYR A 332 1.89 5.50 4.34
CA TYR A 332 3.26 5.91 4.01
C TYR A 332 3.28 7.05 3.00
N ARG A 333 2.54 6.93 1.88
CA ARG A 333 2.54 7.96 0.82
C ARG A 333 1.93 9.28 1.29
N ILE A 334 0.88 9.26 2.12
CA ILE A 334 0.30 10.46 2.73
C ILE A 334 1.32 11.13 3.66
N SER A 335 1.98 10.36 4.53
CA SER A 335 3.04 10.88 5.39
C SER A 335 4.18 11.51 4.57
N CYS A 336 4.56 10.91 3.44
CA CYS A 336 5.52 11.50 2.52
C CYS A 336 5.06 12.87 1.99
N ALA A 337 3.83 12.99 1.52
CA ALA A 337 3.31 14.25 1.00
C ALA A 337 3.19 15.32 2.10
N LEU A 338 2.71 14.97 3.30
CA LEU A 338 2.64 15.89 4.44
C LEU A 338 4.01 16.39 4.90
N ALA A 339 5.06 15.60 4.70
CA ALA A 339 6.43 16.00 5.01
C ALA A 339 7.00 17.04 4.03
N LEU A 340 6.40 17.20 2.84
CA LEU A 340 6.80 18.23 1.87
C LEU A 340 6.31 19.63 2.26
N LEU A 341 5.30 19.71 3.13
CA LEU A 341 4.75 20.97 3.63
C LEU A 341 5.63 21.52 4.77
N ALA A 342 6.73 22.16 4.41
CA ALA A 342 7.62 22.82 5.36
C ALA A 342 6.92 24.06 5.95
N GLN A 343 6.69 24.04 7.28
CA GLN A 343 6.14 25.15 8.06
C GLN A 343 4.92 25.85 7.41
N PRO A 344 3.79 25.14 7.24
CA PRO A 344 2.59 25.79 6.72
C PRO A 344 2.13 26.89 7.68
N GLU A 345 1.80 28.05 7.13
CA GLU A 345 1.31 29.21 7.88
C GLU A 345 -0.11 29.57 7.43
N ASN A 346 -0.85 30.27 8.29
CA ASN A 346 -2.16 30.85 7.98
C ASN A 346 -3.16 29.81 7.43
N GLU A 347 -3.71 30.06 6.23
CA GLU A 347 -4.73 29.22 5.60
C GLU A 347 -4.22 27.81 5.29
N ASP A 348 -2.96 27.66 4.90
CA ASP A 348 -2.36 26.36 4.61
C ASP A 348 -2.30 25.50 5.88
N LEU A 349 -2.02 26.08 7.04
CA LEU A 349 -1.99 25.34 8.31
C LEU A 349 -3.36 24.72 8.63
N VAL A 350 -4.44 25.47 8.44
CA VAL A 350 -5.82 24.98 8.65
C VAL A 350 -6.13 23.82 7.70
N ARG A 351 -5.71 23.92 6.44
CA ARG A 351 -5.85 22.84 5.46
C ARG A 351 -5.05 21.60 5.87
N VAL A 352 -3.80 21.76 6.31
CA VAL A 352 -2.97 20.62 6.76
C VAL A 352 -3.59 19.93 7.97
N ILE A 353 -4.09 20.69 8.96
CA ILE A 353 -4.76 20.12 10.14
C ILE A 353 -5.97 19.28 9.73
N ARG A 354 -6.76 19.75 8.75
CA ARG A 354 -7.91 19.00 8.22
C ARG A 354 -7.48 17.69 7.55
N VAL A 355 -6.42 17.74 6.74
CA VAL A 355 -5.87 16.56 6.07
C VAL A 355 -5.33 15.55 7.10
N GLU A 356 -4.55 16.02 8.08
CA GLU A 356 -4.01 15.19 9.17
C GLU A 356 -5.13 14.54 9.99
N ALA A 357 -6.21 15.28 10.31
CA ALA A 357 -7.37 14.74 11.01
C ALA A 357 -8.10 13.65 10.20
N PHE A 358 -8.28 13.87 8.89
CA PHE A 358 -8.96 12.90 8.03
C PHE A 358 -8.16 11.61 7.89
N PHE A 359 -6.85 11.71 7.69
CA PHE A 359 -5.98 10.55 7.47
C PHE A 359 -5.36 9.98 8.76
N LEU A 360 -5.71 10.49 9.94
CA LEU A 360 -5.21 10.02 11.23
C LEU A 360 -5.21 8.48 11.40
N PRO A 361 -6.27 7.73 10.99
CA PRO A 361 -6.25 6.26 11.09
C PRO A 361 -5.11 5.58 10.32
N LEU A 362 -4.59 6.23 9.27
CA LEU A 362 -3.52 5.69 8.42
C LEU A 362 -2.13 6.19 8.81
N LEU A 363 -2.03 7.23 9.65
CA LEU A 363 -0.77 7.91 9.96
C LEU A 363 -0.06 7.38 11.22
N ASP A 364 -0.70 6.51 11.99
CA ASP A 364 -0.22 6.05 13.31
C ASP A 364 1.20 5.47 13.28
N HIS A 365 1.51 4.67 12.24
CA HIS A 365 2.82 4.05 12.05
C HIS A 365 3.87 4.99 11.42
N PHE A 366 3.48 6.22 11.05
CA PHE A 366 4.28 7.13 10.22
C PHE A 366 4.49 8.52 10.84
N GLY A 367 4.48 8.59 12.18
CA GLY A 367 4.72 9.82 12.93
C GLY A 367 3.45 10.60 13.33
N GLY A 368 2.26 10.05 13.05
CA GLY A 368 0.99 10.60 13.50
C GLY A 368 0.60 11.92 12.83
N ALA A 369 -0.05 12.79 13.60
CA ALA A 369 -0.65 14.04 13.13
C ALA A 369 -0.13 15.24 13.96
N PRO A 370 1.16 15.59 13.82
CA PRO A 370 1.82 16.54 14.73
C PRO A 370 1.22 17.94 14.70
N ARG A 371 0.72 18.41 13.55
CA ARG A 371 0.15 19.76 13.43
C ARG A 371 -1.25 19.81 14.02
N LEU A 372 -2.06 18.78 13.79
CA LEU A 372 -3.34 18.59 14.49
C LEU A 372 -3.14 18.53 16.01
N PHE A 373 -2.19 17.73 16.48
CA PHE A 373 -1.92 17.56 17.91
C PHE A 373 -1.43 18.84 18.58
N ARG A 374 -0.58 19.60 17.90
CA ARG A 374 -0.19 20.93 18.36
C ARG A 374 -1.40 21.88 18.42
N ALA A 375 -2.21 21.91 17.38
CA ALA A 375 -3.39 22.76 17.31
C ALA A 375 -4.42 22.45 18.42
N LEU A 376 -4.58 21.17 18.81
CA LEU A 376 -5.44 20.78 19.93
C LEU A 376 -4.99 21.40 21.26
N GLY A 377 -3.67 21.44 21.51
CA GLY A 377 -3.11 22.04 22.72
C GLY A 377 -3.11 23.58 22.73
N GLU A 378 -3.08 24.19 21.54
CA GLU A 378 -3.06 25.66 21.39
C GLU A 378 -4.48 26.27 21.26
N THR A 379 -5.47 25.50 20.78
CA THR A 379 -6.82 25.99 20.47
C THR A 379 -7.90 25.22 21.24
N PRO A 380 -8.40 25.77 22.38
CA PRO A 380 -9.47 25.15 23.19
C PRO A 380 -10.70 24.73 22.37
N ALA A 381 -11.17 25.57 21.45
CA ALA A 381 -12.34 25.31 20.63
C ALA A 381 -12.18 24.06 19.73
N LEU A 382 -10.96 23.77 19.26
CA LEU A 382 -10.69 22.59 18.43
C LEU A 382 -10.80 21.30 19.26
N PHE A 383 -10.28 21.32 20.49
CA PHE A 383 -10.44 20.19 21.41
C PHE A 383 -11.91 19.99 21.81
N ALA A 384 -12.61 21.08 22.15
CA ALA A 384 -14.04 21.05 22.44
C ALA A 384 -14.86 20.47 21.26
N GLU A 385 -14.48 20.77 20.02
CA GLU A 385 -15.10 20.16 18.84
C GLU A 385 -14.84 18.65 18.75
N ALA A 386 -13.62 18.18 19.03
CA ALA A 386 -13.32 16.74 19.06
C ALA A 386 -14.16 16.00 20.14
N VAL A 387 -14.32 16.60 21.32
CA VAL A 387 -15.22 16.09 22.37
C VAL A 387 -16.67 16.10 21.89
N SER A 388 -17.12 17.18 21.24
CA SER A 388 -18.46 17.25 20.68
C SER A 388 -18.70 16.15 19.64
N MET A 389 -17.75 15.92 18.74
CA MET A 389 -17.83 14.84 17.74
C MET A 389 -17.96 13.47 18.40
N ALA A 390 -17.20 13.20 19.47
CA ALA A 390 -17.20 11.91 20.17
C ALA A 390 -18.49 11.63 20.96
N TYR A 391 -19.14 12.66 21.52
CA TYR A 391 -20.23 12.50 22.50
C TYR A 391 -21.58 13.08 22.07
N HIS A 392 -21.63 14.15 21.27
CA HIS A 392 -22.88 14.84 20.91
C HIS A 392 -23.83 13.97 20.07
N TYR A 393 -23.30 13.01 19.31
CA TYR A 393 -24.10 12.16 18.40
C TYR A 393 -24.51 10.82 19.03
N ALA A 394 -24.31 10.64 20.35
CA ALA A 394 -24.80 9.47 21.06
C ALA A 394 -26.32 9.54 21.32
N ASP A 395 -26.89 10.74 21.45
CA ASP A 395 -28.31 10.93 21.81
C ASP A 395 -29.24 11.23 20.63
N VAL A 396 -28.70 11.40 19.43
CA VAL A 396 -29.48 11.62 18.19
C VAL A 396 -29.64 10.29 17.44
N GLU A 397 -30.22 9.29 18.09
CA GLU A 397 -30.67 8.05 17.41
C GLU A 397 -32.01 8.24 16.66
N VAL A 398 -32.58 9.45 16.70
CA VAL A 398 -33.88 9.80 16.09
C VAL A 398 -33.70 10.50 14.73
N GLU A 399 -32.89 9.93 13.84
CA GLU A 399 -32.79 10.39 12.45
C GLU A 399 -33.28 9.29 11.50
N ASP A 400 -34.26 9.61 10.64
CA ASP A 400 -34.92 8.67 9.71
C ASP A 400 -34.05 8.28 8.49
N ASN A 401 -32.85 8.83 8.34
CA ASN A 401 -31.98 8.61 7.17
C ASN A 401 -30.71 7.80 7.53
N GLU A 402 -30.52 6.66 6.86
CA GLU A 402 -29.36 5.77 6.99
C GLU A 402 -28.01 6.45 6.64
N GLN A 403 -28.03 7.39 5.70
CA GLN A 403 -26.84 8.17 5.31
C GLN A 403 -26.38 9.07 6.46
N GLN A 404 -27.34 9.74 7.11
CA GLN A 404 -27.07 10.64 8.22
C GLN A 404 -26.54 9.86 9.43
N ARG A 405 -27.15 8.71 9.77
CA ARG A 405 -26.64 7.80 10.80
C ARG A 405 -25.21 7.35 10.53
N SER A 406 -24.87 7.05 9.28
CA SER A 406 -23.53 6.64 8.89
C SER A 406 -22.51 7.76 9.05
N LEU A 407 -22.86 8.99 8.65
CA LEU A 407 -22.02 10.17 8.87
C LEU A 407 -21.82 10.46 10.36
N SER A 408 -22.86 10.34 11.18
CA SER A 408 -22.77 10.52 12.63
C SER A 408 -21.84 9.49 13.28
N ARG A 409 -21.90 8.21 12.87
CA ARG A 409 -20.95 7.17 13.31
C ARG A 409 -19.51 7.49 12.93
N LEU A 410 -19.27 7.93 11.69
CA LEU A 410 -17.94 8.31 11.22
C LEU A 410 -17.38 9.50 12.00
N ARG A 411 -18.20 10.53 12.25
CA ARG A 411 -17.81 11.69 13.08
C ARG A 411 -17.43 11.28 14.50
N ARG A 412 -18.24 10.40 15.11
CA ARG A 412 -17.95 9.86 16.44
C ARG A 412 -16.64 9.11 16.50
N GLN A 413 -16.41 8.21 15.54
CA GLN A 413 -15.16 7.46 15.44
C GLN A 413 -13.95 8.39 15.24
N ALA A 414 -14.10 9.43 14.42
CA ALA A 414 -13.04 10.42 14.23
C ALA A 414 -12.74 11.21 15.52
N GLY A 415 -13.77 11.69 16.23
CA GLY A 415 -13.61 12.41 17.50
C GLY A 415 -12.94 11.55 18.58
N ASP A 416 -13.43 10.32 18.76
CA ASP A 416 -12.85 9.34 19.71
C ASP A 416 -11.39 9.01 19.36
N LEU A 417 -11.09 8.80 18.08
CA LEU A 417 -9.71 8.55 17.64
C LEU A 417 -8.79 9.74 17.92
N ILE A 418 -9.23 10.97 17.63
CA ILE A 418 -8.46 12.18 17.89
C ILE A 418 -8.13 12.29 19.39
N LEU A 419 -9.13 12.16 20.27
CA LEU A 419 -8.95 12.28 21.72
C LEU A 419 -8.04 11.18 22.28
N ARG A 420 -8.17 9.94 21.79
CA ARG A 420 -7.31 8.82 22.20
C ARG A 420 -5.88 8.96 21.70
N LYS A 421 -5.68 9.45 20.48
CA LYS A 421 -4.34 9.55 19.87
C LYS A 421 -3.58 10.79 20.33
N TRP A 422 -4.29 11.85 20.70
CA TRP A 422 -3.63 13.03 21.26
C TRP A 422 -3.17 12.78 22.70
N GLN A 423 -1.85 12.66 22.85
CA GLN A 423 -1.18 12.44 24.15
C GLN A 423 -0.50 13.71 24.71
N GLY A 424 -0.66 14.85 24.03
CA GLY A 424 -0.04 16.12 24.42
C GLY A 424 -0.72 16.82 25.59
N ILE A 425 -0.12 17.93 26.03
CA ILE A 425 -0.61 18.83 27.08
C ILE A 425 -0.56 20.28 26.55
N PRO A 426 -1.54 21.15 26.86
CA PRO A 426 -1.45 22.57 26.53
C PRO A 426 -0.19 23.24 27.09
N GLY A 427 0.36 24.22 26.37
CA GLY A 427 1.54 24.97 26.85
C GLY A 427 2.85 24.16 26.85
N GLU A 428 2.99 23.15 25.98
CA GLU A 428 4.24 22.40 25.80
C GLU A 428 5.45 23.30 25.48
N THR A 429 5.22 24.44 24.82
CA THR A 429 6.25 25.44 24.47
C THR A 429 6.48 26.49 25.55
N ALA A 430 5.87 26.36 26.74
CA ALA A 430 6.03 27.33 27.82
C ALA A 430 7.47 27.37 28.37
N THR A 431 7.93 28.57 28.73
CA THR A 431 9.31 28.84 29.19
C THR A 431 9.58 28.32 30.60
N SER A 432 8.54 28.24 31.45
CA SER A 432 8.63 27.71 32.81
C SER A 432 7.45 26.82 33.17
N PRO A 433 7.59 25.93 34.18
CA PRO A 433 6.47 25.13 34.69
C PRO A 433 5.30 25.96 35.22
N GLY A 434 5.57 27.14 35.80
CA GLY A 434 4.52 28.04 36.29
C GLY A 434 3.69 28.64 35.14
N ASP A 435 4.35 29.12 34.09
CA ASP A 435 3.68 29.63 32.89
C ASP A 435 2.83 28.54 32.23
N ARG A 436 3.32 27.29 32.23
CA ARG A 436 2.57 26.13 31.73
C ARG A 436 1.30 25.91 32.55
N ASP A 437 1.39 25.93 33.87
CA ASP A 437 0.22 25.74 34.75
C ASP A 437 -0.85 26.80 34.47
N GLU A 438 -0.48 28.06 34.28
CA GLU A 438 -1.42 29.13 33.93
C GLU A 438 -2.06 28.90 32.56
N LEU A 439 -1.28 28.51 31.54
CA LEU A 439 -1.80 28.20 30.20
C LEU A 439 -2.75 27.01 30.21
N VAL A 440 -2.40 25.92 30.90
CA VAL A 440 -3.22 24.72 31.04
C VAL A 440 -4.52 25.06 31.76
N GLU A 441 -4.46 25.81 32.87
CA GLU A 441 -5.66 26.20 33.59
C GLU A 441 -6.61 27.02 32.72
N ARG A 442 -6.10 28.07 32.06
CA ARG A 442 -6.90 28.89 31.16
C ARG A 442 -7.51 28.06 30.03
N TRP A 443 -6.70 27.23 29.38
CA TRP A 443 -7.15 26.34 28.31
C TRP A 443 -8.29 25.41 28.78
N CYS A 444 -8.17 24.81 29.97
CA CYS A 444 -9.21 23.95 30.54
C CYS A 444 -10.50 24.72 30.81
N ARG A 445 -10.42 25.95 31.34
CA ARG A 445 -11.60 26.79 31.58
C ARG A 445 -12.29 27.18 30.26
N ASP A 446 -11.52 27.52 29.23
CA ASP A 446 -12.04 27.85 27.91
C ASP A 446 -12.75 26.62 27.28
N VAL A 447 -12.14 25.43 27.33
CA VAL A 447 -12.79 24.16 26.86
C VAL A 447 -14.08 23.89 27.64
N ALA A 448 -14.06 24.04 28.97
CA ALA A 448 -15.24 23.79 29.79
C ALA A 448 -16.38 24.79 29.49
N ALA A 449 -16.06 26.05 29.18
CA ALA A 449 -17.03 27.05 28.79
C ALA A 449 -17.68 26.71 27.43
N GLU A 450 -16.87 26.34 26.43
CA GLU A 450 -17.35 25.92 25.10
C GLU A 450 -18.31 24.72 25.18
N LEU A 451 -17.91 23.68 25.93
CA LEU A 451 -18.69 22.45 26.05
C LEU A 451 -19.92 22.60 26.95
N ARG A 452 -19.92 23.55 27.89
CA ARG A 452 -21.10 23.88 28.68
C ARG A 452 -22.23 24.44 27.82
N VAL A 453 -21.91 25.28 26.83
CA VAL A 453 -22.91 25.80 25.87
C VAL A 453 -23.56 24.66 25.07
N LYS A 454 -22.82 23.57 24.84
CA LYS A 454 -23.29 22.38 24.14
C LYS A 454 -23.91 21.31 25.06
N GLU A 455 -24.12 21.62 26.34
CA GLU A 455 -24.66 20.69 27.36
C GLU A 455 -23.79 19.43 27.60
N LEU A 456 -22.50 19.47 27.24
CA LEU A 456 -21.56 18.36 27.38
C LEU A 456 -20.62 18.51 28.59
N GLN A 457 -21.11 19.10 29.68
CA GLN A 457 -20.26 19.50 30.81
C GLN A 457 -19.63 18.30 31.55
N ASP A 458 -20.36 17.19 31.70
CA ASP A 458 -19.82 15.95 32.29
C ASP A 458 -18.67 15.37 31.43
N MET A 459 -18.88 15.34 30.11
CA MET A 459 -17.89 14.85 29.15
C MET A 459 -16.67 15.77 29.07
N ALA A 460 -16.89 17.09 29.16
CA ALA A 460 -15.82 18.08 29.25
C ALA A 460 -14.87 17.76 30.40
N TRP A 461 -15.39 17.62 31.63
CA TRP A 461 -14.55 17.36 32.79
C TRP A 461 -13.96 15.95 32.83
N SER A 462 -14.59 14.97 32.16
CA SER A 462 -13.99 13.65 31.94
C SER A 462 -12.75 13.73 31.04
N GLU A 463 -12.86 14.39 29.88
CA GLU A 463 -11.76 14.53 28.92
C GLU A 463 -10.66 15.48 29.42
N LEU A 464 -11.03 16.56 30.11
CA LEU A 464 -10.06 17.45 30.77
C LEU A 464 -9.27 16.72 31.86
N ALA A 465 -9.90 15.79 32.60
CA ALA A 465 -9.18 14.96 33.56
C ALA A 465 -8.13 14.05 32.90
N CYS A 466 -8.40 13.53 31.69
CA CYS A 466 -7.43 12.79 30.89
C CYS A 466 -6.19 13.63 30.56
N VAL A 467 -6.37 14.90 30.19
CA VAL A 467 -5.27 15.85 29.92
C VAL A 467 -4.51 16.17 31.21
N LEU A 468 -5.23 16.54 32.27
CA LEU A 468 -4.63 16.97 33.55
C LEU A 468 -3.89 15.85 34.28
N ALA A 469 -4.33 14.58 34.13
CA ALA A 469 -3.64 13.43 34.71
C ALA A 469 -2.22 13.23 34.15
N ARG A 470 -1.97 13.69 32.91
CA ARG A 470 -0.65 13.66 32.23
C ARG A 470 0.24 14.82 32.66
N GLY A 471 -0.36 15.91 33.14
CA GLY A 471 0.32 17.12 33.58
C GLY A 471 1.43 16.84 34.57
N GLN A 472 2.65 17.32 34.28
CA GLN A 472 3.75 17.30 35.24
C GLN A 472 3.57 18.43 36.24
N SER A 473 3.82 18.15 37.52
CA SER A 473 3.87 19.19 38.54
C SER A 473 5.27 19.75 38.69
N ALA A 474 5.38 21.06 38.89
CA ALA A 474 6.66 21.74 39.14
C ALA A 474 7.37 21.25 40.41
N ASP A 475 6.61 20.81 41.42
CA ASP A 475 7.12 20.31 42.71
C ASP A 475 7.25 18.78 42.76
N GLY A 476 7.02 18.08 41.63
CA GLY A 476 7.09 16.63 41.53
C GLY A 476 5.94 15.86 42.20
N ILE A 477 4.99 16.54 42.85
CA ILE A 477 3.85 15.92 43.53
C ILE A 477 2.67 15.81 42.56
N TRP A 478 2.03 14.65 42.44
CA TRP A 478 0.82 14.53 41.62
C TRP A 478 -0.45 14.87 42.42
N PRO A 479 -1.47 15.54 41.83
CA PRO A 479 -1.59 15.98 40.44
C PRO A 479 -0.92 17.35 40.20
N CYS A 480 -0.88 17.81 38.94
CA CYS A 480 -0.34 19.12 38.57
C CYS A 480 -1.11 20.29 39.22
N GLY A 481 -0.49 21.47 39.27
CA GLY A 481 -1.06 22.66 39.94
C GLY A 481 -2.51 22.99 39.53
N PRO A 482 -2.87 23.04 38.23
CA PRO A 482 -4.22 23.33 37.78
C PRO A 482 -5.23 22.30 38.29
N ALA A 483 -4.89 21.01 38.25
CA ALA A 483 -5.77 19.96 38.73
C ALA A 483 -6.06 20.09 40.23
N ARG A 484 -5.06 20.46 41.04
CA ARG A 484 -5.25 20.72 42.47
C ARG A 484 -6.24 21.87 42.69
N ARG A 485 -6.05 22.99 41.99
CA ARG A 485 -6.94 24.17 42.09
C ARG A 485 -8.37 23.81 41.71
N PHE A 486 -8.56 23.10 40.60
CA PHE A 486 -9.88 22.65 40.18
C PHE A 486 -10.57 21.71 41.17
N LEU A 487 -9.81 20.83 41.84
CA LEU A 487 -10.36 19.96 42.90
C LEU A 487 -10.81 20.76 44.12
N GLU A 488 -9.99 21.70 44.60
CA GLU A 488 -10.37 22.52 45.76
C GLU A 488 -11.50 23.52 45.45
N GLU A 489 -11.54 24.05 44.22
CA GLU A 489 -12.64 24.92 43.74
C GLU A 489 -13.97 24.17 43.61
N GLY A 490 -13.94 22.83 43.53
CA GLY A 490 -15.14 22.03 43.33
C GLY A 490 -15.80 22.26 41.96
N VAL A 491 -15.00 22.45 40.90
CA VAL A 491 -15.50 22.82 39.55
C VAL A 491 -16.50 21.83 38.95
N HIS A 492 -16.43 20.56 39.38
CA HIS A 492 -17.37 19.53 38.97
C HIS A 492 -17.45 18.38 40.01
N PRO A 493 -18.64 17.89 40.39
CA PRO A 493 -18.80 16.88 41.45
C PRO A 493 -18.07 15.55 41.19
N SER A 494 -17.92 15.17 39.92
CA SER A 494 -17.26 13.92 39.52
C SER A 494 -15.78 14.09 39.16
N PHE A 495 -15.22 15.31 39.22
CA PHE A 495 -13.87 15.58 38.69
C PHE A 495 -12.79 14.71 39.33
N GLY A 496 -12.81 14.55 40.66
CA GLY A 496 -11.87 13.68 41.37
C GLY A 496 -11.93 12.21 40.91
N ARG A 497 -13.14 11.70 40.61
CA ARG A 497 -13.31 10.33 40.06
C ARG A 497 -12.77 10.21 38.65
N TYR A 498 -12.99 11.22 37.80
CA TYR A 498 -12.45 11.23 36.44
C TYR A 498 -10.92 11.28 36.45
N LEU A 499 -10.33 12.11 37.32
CA LEU A 499 -8.89 12.23 37.46
C LEU A 499 -8.25 10.94 37.99
N PHE A 500 -8.87 10.30 38.99
CA PHE A 500 -8.49 8.97 39.47
C PHE A 500 -8.48 7.95 38.32
N ARG A 501 -9.55 7.89 37.54
CA ARG A 501 -9.68 6.94 36.42
C ARG A 501 -8.61 7.22 35.35
N ALA A 502 -8.50 8.46 34.91
CA ALA A 502 -7.52 8.88 33.91
C ALA A 502 -6.09 8.51 34.31
N LYS A 503 -5.71 8.74 35.56
CA LYS A 503 -4.36 8.41 36.05
C LYS A 503 -4.08 6.90 36.02
N ARG A 504 -5.08 6.06 36.30
CA ARG A 504 -4.96 4.60 36.17
C ARG A 504 -4.80 4.17 34.71
N GLU A 505 -5.59 4.75 33.81
CA GLU A 505 -5.52 4.42 32.37
C GLU A 505 -4.15 4.77 31.77
N LEU A 506 -3.47 5.82 32.26
CA LEU A 506 -2.10 6.16 31.85
C LEU A 506 -1.05 5.08 32.19
N ARG A 507 -1.34 4.17 33.13
CA ARG A 507 -0.44 3.06 33.46
C ARG A 507 -0.25 2.12 32.27
N GLY A 508 -1.26 1.99 31.41
CA GLY A 508 -1.23 1.11 30.25
C GLY A 508 -1.10 -0.38 30.62
N ALA A 509 -0.61 -1.17 29.67
CA ALA A 509 -0.42 -2.60 29.87
C ALA A 509 0.78 -2.87 30.79
N VAL A 510 0.53 -3.57 31.90
CA VAL A 510 1.58 -4.00 32.83
C VAL A 510 2.22 -5.28 32.30
N ARG A 511 3.55 -5.34 32.29
CA ARG A 511 4.32 -6.57 32.09
C ARG A 511 5.01 -6.91 33.40
N ARG A 512 4.84 -8.15 33.85
CA ARG A 512 5.49 -8.68 35.05
C ARG A 512 5.86 -10.14 34.87
N SER A 513 6.85 -10.61 35.64
CA SER A 513 7.15 -12.03 35.78
C SER A 513 6.06 -12.69 36.65
N PRO A 514 5.72 -13.97 36.43
CA PRO A 514 4.79 -14.72 37.30
C PRO A 514 5.19 -14.79 38.78
N LEU A 515 6.42 -14.37 39.13
CA LEU A 515 6.98 -14.43 40.49
C LEU A 515 7.11 -13.05 41.15
N ASP A 516 6.77 -11.96 40.46
CA ASP A 516 7.02 -10.59 40.95
C ASP A 516 5.99 -10.14 42.02
N GLY A 517 4.86 -10.84 42.12
CA GLY A 517 3.74 -10.46 43.00
C GLY A 517 3.29 -9.01 42.77
N GLY A 518 2.78 -8.40 43.84
CA GLY A 518 2.31 -7.01 43.85
C GLY A 518 3.40 -5.94 44.04
N THR A 519 4.66 -6.22 43.71
CA THR A 519 5.78 -5.29 44.00
C THR A 519 5.62 -3.94 43.30
N GLN A 520 5.26 -3.94 42.01
CA GLN A 520 5.10 -2.70 41.23
C GLN A 520 3.94 -1.84 41.78
N GLU A 521 2.85 -2.49 42.15
CA GLU A 521 1.67 -1.88 42.74
C GLU A 521 1.99 -1.23 44.10
N ARG A 522 2.78 -1.90 44.95
CA ARG A 522 3.23 -1.31 46.23
C ARG A 522 4.07 -0.07 46.04
N ASP A 523 4.97 -0.07 45.06
CA ASP A 523 5.81 1.10 44.76
C ASP A 523 4.94 2.30 44.33
N LEU A 524 3.95 2.04 43.47
CA LEU A 524 2.97 3.06 43.08
C LEU A 524 2.15 3.56 44.28
N ALA A 525 1.66 2.64 45.11
CA ALA A 525 0.89 2.98 46.30
C ALA A 525 1.68 3.88 47.26
N ASN A 526 2.95 3.53 47.51
CA ASN A 526 3.85 4.31 48.34
C ASN A 526 4.11 5.70 47.75
N GLY A 527 4.26 5.81 46.42
CA GLY A 527 4.38 7.08 45.72
C GLY A 527 3.17 7.98 45.95
N PHE A 528 1.96 7.47 45.67
CA PHE A 528 0.73 8.24 45.84
C PHE A 528 0.41 8.57 47.30
N ARG A 529 0.81 7.73 48.25
CA ARG A 529 0.69 8.05 49.68
C ARG A 529 1.56 9.24 50.08
N LYS A 530 2.82 9.26 49.62
CA LYS A 530 3.72 10.41 49.84
C LYS A 530 3.14 11.69 49.21
N ASP A 531 2.61 11.58 48.01
CA ASP A 531 1.93 12.70 47.34
C ASP A 531 0.72 13.18 48.17
N ALA A 532 -0.12 12.28 48.67
CA ALA A 532 -1.27 12.61 49.49
C ALA A 532 -0.87 13.34 50.79
N ASP A 533 0.16 12.87 51.48
CA ASP A 533 0.67 13.51 52.70
C ASP A 533 1.21 14.92 52.41
N ALA A 534 2.03 15.07 51.38
CA ALA A 534 2.56 16.37 50.97
C ALA A 534 1.45 17.36 50.53
N LEU A 535 0.38 16.86 49.91
CA LEU A 535 -0.79 17.68 49.55
C LEU A 535 -1.57 18.14 50.79
N ARG A 536 -1.74 17.29 51.80
CA ARG A 536 -2.37 17.66 53.08
C ARG A 536 -1.58 18.76 53.78
N GLU A 537 -0.26 18.64 53.84
CA GLU A 537 0.62 19.66 54.41
C GLU A 537 0.51 21.01 53.69
N LYS A 538 0.30 20.98 52.37
CA LYS A 538 0.11 22.18 51.54
C LYS A 538 -1.34 22.72 51.54
N GLY A 539 -2.27 22.07 52.24
CA GLY A 539 -3.67 22.48 52.35
C GLY A 539 -4.60 22.04 51.22
N PHE A 540 -4.15 21.15 50.32
CA PHE A 540 -4.96 20.61 49.22
C PHE A 540 -5.70 19.34 49.64
N SER A 541 -6.82 19.51 50.36
CA SER A 541 -7.56 18.42 50.98
C SER A 541 -8.22 17.48 49.97
N HIS A 542 -8.85 18.02 48.94
CA HIS A 542 -9.53 17.23 47.91
C HIS A 542 -8.52 16.54 46.99
N ALA A 543 -7.42 17.21 46.64
CA ALA A 543 -6.35 16.57 45.87
C ALA A 543 -5.70 15.42 46.64
N ALA A 544 -5.43 15.62 47.94
CA ALA A 544 -4.90 14.57 48.80
C ALA A 544 -5.83 13.35 48.88
N ALA A 545 -7.14 13.56 48.91
CA ALA A 545 -8.11 12.46 48.93
C ALA A 545 -8.06 11.62 47.64
N VAL A 546 -7.88 12.24 46.47
CA VAL A 546 -7.74 11.52 45.20
C VAL A 546 -6.44 10.72 45.15
N ALA A 547 -5.32 11.32 45.58
CA ALA A 547 -4.03 10.62 45.66
C ALA A 547 -4.09 9.44 46.65
N GLN A 548 -4.71 9.64 47.82
CA GLN A 548 -4.93 8.59 48.80
C GLN A 548 -5.75 7.43 48.23
N ALA A 549 -6.84 7.73 47.50
CA ALA A 549 -7.66 6.69 46.88
C ALA A 549 -6.87 5.88 45.83
N LEU A 550 -5.95 6.53 45.08
CA LEU A 550 -5.03 5.81 44.17
C LEU A 550 -4.10 4.89 44.95
N ALA A 551 -3.54 5.35 46.08
CA ALA A 551 -2.68 4.54 46.91
C ALA A 551 -3.41 3.27 47.40
N GLU A 552 -4.60 3.43 47.98
CA GLU A 552 -5.43 2.31 48.47
C GLU A 552 -5.80 1.34 47.35
N ARG A 553 -6.11 1.86 46.15
CA ARG A 553 -6.42 1.00 45.01
C ARG A 553 -5.22 0.16 44.58
N TYR A 554 -4.03 0.75 44.53
CA TYR A 554 -2.83 0.00 44.17
C TYR A 554 -2.43 -1.00 45.27
N GLU A 555 -2.67 -0.72 46.55
CA GLU A 555 -2.47 -1.72 47.60
C GLU A 555 -3.38 -2.93 47.43
N PHE A 556 -4.65 -2.69 47.15
CA PHE A 556 -5.58 -3.77 46.86
C PHE A 556 -5.16 -4.59 45.63
N GLU A 557 -4.69 -3.92 44.57
CA GLU A 557 -4.14 -4.61 43.40
C GLU A 557 -2.88 -5.41 43.77
N ALA A 558 -2.00 -4.88 44.63
CA ALA A 558 -0.81 -5.60 45.08
C ALA A 558 -1.15 -6.92 45.80
N GLU A 559 -2.11 -6.87 46.74
CA GLU A 559 -2.55 -8.04 47.51
C GLU A 559 -3.16 -9.12 46.60
N HIS A 560 -3.90 -8.71 45.59
CA HIS A 560 -4.48 -9.62 44.61
C HIS A 560 -3.39 -10.35 43.82
N GLU A 561 -2.37 -9.63 43.36
CA GLU A 561 -1.25 -10.18 42.58
C GLU A 561 -0.35 -11.10 43.40
N ASP A 562 -0.15 -10.81 44.69
CA ASP A 562 0.55 -11.74 45.59
C ASP A 562 -0.24 -13.03 45.79
N SER A 563 -1.57 -12.93 45.86
CA SER A 563 -2.44 -14.11 46.00
C SER A 563 -2.37 -14.99 44.75
N GLU A 564 -2.43 -14.39 43.55
CA GLU A 564 -2.24 -15.11 42.29
C GLU A 564 -0.84 -15.74 42.19
N THR A 565 0.19 -15.03 42.64
CA THR A 565 1.56 -15.57 42.67
C THR A 565 1.70 -16.74 43.63
N ALA A 566 1.03 -16.67 44.79
CA ALA A 566 1.02 -17.75 45.77
C ALA A 566 0.30 -19.00 45.23
N GLU A 567 -0.85 -18.85 44.56
CA GLU A 567 -1.53 -19.95 43.86
C GLU A 567 -0.68 -20.54 42.73
N PHE A 568 0.08 -19.72 42.00
CA PHE A 568 0.99 -20.23 40.97
C PHE A 568 2.16 -21.05 41.54
N LEU A 569 2.64 -20.69 42.73
CA LEU A 569 3.73 -21.37 43.43
C LEU A 569 3.28 -22.64 44.18
N ASP A 570 1.99 -22.75 44.52
CA ASP A 570 1.37 -23.89 45.19
C ASP A 570 0.00 -24.24 44.53
N PRO A 571 0.00 -24.89 43.34
CA PRO A 571 -1.18 -25.03 42.48
C PRO A 571 -2.25 -26.05 42.90
#